data_AF-A0A401Q7M8-F1
#
_entry.id   AF-A0A401Q7M8-F1
#
_cell.length_a   1.000
_cell.length_b   1.000
_cell.length_c   1.000
_cell.angle_alpha   90.00
_cell.angle_beta   90.00
_cell.angle_gamma   90.00
#
_symmetry.space_group_name_H-M   'P 1'
#
loop_
_entity.id
_entity.type
_entity.pdbx_description
1 polymer ?
#
loop_
_entity_poly.entity_id
_entity_poly.type
_entity_poly.pdbx_seq_one_letter_code
_entity_poly.pdbx_strand_id
1 'polypeptide(L)'
;ARLEYLRDQFQIRENDFLTFDAMRHAAQCVGRVIRGKTDYGLMIFADKRFARADKRGKLPRWIQEHITDGNLNLTVDEAVQISKHFLRHMAQPFRQEDQLGLSLLSLDQLESEEILQKIQQISHQV
;
A
#
# COMPACT_ATOMS: atom_id res chain seq x y z
N ALA A 1 2.26 -22.82 24.27
CA ALA A 1 0.84 -22.50 24.52
C ALA A 1 0.10 -21.97 23.28
N ARG A 2 0.21 -20.69 22.89
CA ARG A 2 -0.58 -20.14 21.75
C ARG A 2 -0.19 -20.69 20.38
N LEU A 3 1.11 -20.75 20.08
CA LEU A 3 1.60 -21.24 18.78
C LEU A 3 1.29 -22.73 18.58
N GLU A 4 1.51 -23.54 19.61
CA GLU A 4 1.14 -24.97 19.64
C GLU A 4 -0.36 -25.16 19.42
N TYR A 5 -1.20 -24.37 20.09
CA TYR A 5 -2.66 -24.43 19.88
C TYR A 5 -3.05 -24.12 18.42
N LEU A 6 -2.45 -23.10 17.82
CA LEU A 6 -2.70 -22.74 16.41
C LEU A 6 -2.23 -23.83 15.43
N ARG A 7 -1.11 -24.47 15.75
CA ARG A 7 -0.59 -25.60 14.97
C ARG A 7 -1.49 -26.82 15.08
N ASP A 8 -1.88 -27.18 16.29
CA ASP A 8 -2.55 -28.46 16.55
C ASP A 8 -4.06 -28.40 16.22
N GLN A 9 -4.73 -27.26 16.42
CA GLN A 9 -6.17 -27.11 16.13
C GLN A 9 -6.49 -26.52 14.76
N PHE A 10 -5.65 -25.62 14.24
CA PHE A 10 -5.92 -24.89 12.99
C PHE A 10 -4.91 -25.15 11.88
N GLN A 11 -3.92 -26.02 12.12
CA GLN A 11 -2.86 -26.37 11.14
C GLN A 11 -2.07 -25.15 10.66
N ILE A 12 -2.01 -24.08 11.46
CA ILE A 12 -1.25 -22.88 11.12
C ILE A 12 0.20 -23.07 11.54
N ARG A 13 1.12 -22.90 10.59
CA ARG A 13 2.55 -22.96 10.88
C ARG A 13 2.96 -21.77 11.73
N GLU A 14 3.84 -22.02 12.69
CA GLU A 14 4.30 -20.98 13.64
C GLU A 14 4.91 -19.77 12.92
N ASN A 15 5.74 -20.02 11.89
CA ASN A 15 6.36 -18.95 11.10
C ASN A 15 5.35 -18.10 10.31
N ASP A 16 4.28 -18.71 9.80
CA ASP A 16 3.23 -17.99 9.07
C ASP A 16 2.47 -17.06 10.00
N PHE A 17 2.17 -17.52 11.22
CA PHE A 17 1.53 -16.69 12.24
C PHE A 17 2.43 -15.54 12.70
N LEU A 18 3.71 -15.80 12.98
CA LEU A 18 4.65 -14.75 13.40
C LEU A 18 4.85 -13.69 12.31
N THR A 19 4.97 -14.12 11.06
CA THR A 19 5.08 -13.21 9.92
C THR A 19 3.79 -12.42 9.73
N PHE A 20 2.63 -13.07 9.81
CA PHE A 20 1.34 -12.39 9.73
C PHE A 20 1.19 -11.33 10.83
N ASP A 21 1.48 -11.67 12.08
CA ASP A 21 1.30 -10.75 13.20
C ASP A 21 2.25 -9.55 13.10
N ALA A 22 3.52 -9.78 12.74
CA ALA A 22 4.49 -8.72 12.51
C ALA A 22 4.05 -7.78 11.37
N MET A 23 3.65 -8.34 10.23
CA MET A 23 3.26 -7.56 9.05
C MET A 23 1.94 -6.81 9.26
N ARG A 24 1.00 -7.39 10.00
CA ARG A 24 -0.26 -6.74 10.39
C ARG A 24 0.00 -5.48 11.22
N HIS A 25 0.86 -5.56 12.23
CA HIS A 25 1.20 -4.38 13.05
C HIS A 25 1.96 -3.33 12.25
N ALA A 26 2.94 -3.74 11.43
CA ALA A 26 3.69 -2.81 10.58
C ALA A 26 2.75 -2.06 9.61
N ALA A 27 1.88 -2.78 8.90
CA ALA A 27 0.90 -2.19 7.99
C ALA A 27 -0.11 -1.28 8.71
N GLN A 28 -0.52 -1.63 9.93
CA GLN A 28 -1.43 -0.82 10.74
C GLN A 28 -0.82 0.54 11.10
N CYS A 29 0.47 0.58 11.43
CA CYS A 29 1.17 1.84 11.72
C CYS A 29 1.34 2.68 10.45
N VAL A 30 1.80 2.04 9.38
CA VAL A 30 2.07 2.70 8.09
C VAL A 30 0.79 3.26 7.46
N GLY A 31 -0.34 2.56 7.58
CA GLY A 31 -1.64 3.00 7.07
C GLY A 31 -2.22 4.25 7.75
N ARG A 32 -1.58 4.80 8.79
CA ARG A 32 -2.01 6.05 9.45
C ARG A 32 -1.49 7.31 8.76
N VAL A 33 -0.55 7.17 7.83
CA VAL A 33 0.16 8.29 7.20
C VAL A 33 -0.74 9.04 6.21
N ILE A 34 -1.66 8.36 5.52
CA ILE A 34 -2.53 8.94 4.50
C ILE A 34 -3.97 9.02 5.04
N ARG A 35 -4.64 10.17 4.93
CA ARG A 35 -6.04 10.35 5.37
C ARG A 35 -7.00 10.71 4.23
N GLY A 36 -6.51 11.28 3.14
CA GLY A 36 -7.29 11.62 1.96
C GLY A 36 -6.47 11.56 0.67
N LYS A 37 -7.13 11.78 -0.48
CA LYS A 37 -6.49 11.75 -1.81
C LYS A 37 -5.56 12.94 -2.07
N THR A 38 -5.72 14.02 -1.31
CA THR A 38 -4.83 15.19 -1.33
C THR A 38 -3.61 15.03 -0.44
N ASP A 39 -3.60 14.03 0.44
CA ASP A 39 -2.47 13.78 1.33
C ASP A 39 -1.43 12.93 0.59
N TYR A 40 -0.17 13.29 0.77
CA TYR A 40 0.95 12.45 0.38
C TYR A 40 1.84 12.20 1.59
N GLY A 41 2.47 11.03 1.59
CA GLY A 41 3.34 10.63 2.69
C GLY A 41 4.37 9.63 2.23
N LEU A 42 5.50 9.64 2.93
CA LEU A 42 6.60 8.74 2.68
C LEU A 42 6.58 7.62 3.71
N MET A 43 6.58 6.37 3.25
CA MET A 43 6.51 5.18 4.08
C MET A 43 7.77 4.33 3.82
N ILE A 44 8.70 4.32 4.78
CA ILE A 44 9.99 3.63 4.65
C ILE A 44 10.02 2.41 5.56
N PHE A 45 10.32 1.24 4.97
CA PHE A 45 10.57 0.00 5.71
C PHE A 45 12.08 -0.21 5.89
N ALA A 46 12.61 0.18 7.05
CA ALA A 46 14.05 0.24 7.33
C ALA A 46 14.67 -1.10 7.77
N ASP A 47 14.29 -2.22 7.14
CA ASP A 47 14.88 -3.54 7.41
C ASP A 47 14.83 -4.44 6.17
N LYS A 48 15.94 -5.13 5.88
CA LYS A 48 16.07 -6.04 4.72
C LYS A 48 15.00 -7.14 4.68
N ARG A 49 14.46 -7.54 5.82
CA ARG A 49 13.42 -8.58 5.91
C ARG A 49 12.14 -8.16 5.17
N PHE A 50 11.79 -6.88 5.11
CA PHE A 50 10.60 -6.41 4.39
C PHE A 50 10.68 -6.61 2.88
N ALA A 51 11.89 -6.73 2.31
CA ALA A 51 12.07 -7.02 0.89
C ALA A 51 11.82 -8.50 0.53
N ARG A 52 11.76 -9.40 1.51
CA ARG A 52 11.50 -10.82 1.24
C ARG A 52 10.05 -11.03 0.81
N ALA A 53 9.84 -11.88 -0.19
CA ALA A 53 8.52 -12.15 -0.76
C ALA A 53 7.48 -12.63 0.28
N ASP A 54 7.91 -13.46 1.24
CA ASP A 54 7.03 -13.99 2.30
C ASP A 54 6.46 -12.90 3.22
N LYS A 55 7.19 -11.79 3.37
CA LYS A 55 6.80 -10.65 4.22
C LYS A 55 6.10 -9.58 3.41
N ARG A 56 6.70 -9.18 2.27
CA ARG A 56 6.13 -8.20 1.36
C ARG A 56 4.73 -8.60 0.88
N GLY A 57 4.54 -9.89 0.56
CA GLY A 57 3.25 -10.42 0.12
C GLY A 57 2.14 -10.37 1.19
N LYS A 58 2.49 -10.13 2.47
CA LYS A 58 1.53 -9.97 3.57
C LYS A 58 1.14 -8.51 3.82
N LEU A 59 1.74 -7.54 3.12
CA LEU A 59 1.28 -6.17 3.16
C LEU A 59 -0.09 -6.03 2.48
N PRO A 60 -0.91 -5.04 2.82
CA PRO A 60 -2.09 -4.72 2.05
C PRO A 60 -1.76 -4.43 0.58
N ARG A 61 -2.63 -4.87 -0.34
CA ARG A 61 -2.41 -4.77 -1.79
C ARG A 61 -2.13 -3.34 -2.27
N TRP A 62 -2.85 -2.36 -1.74
CA TRP A 62 -2.66 -0.94 -2.09
C TRP A 62 -1.26 -0.42 -1.77
N ILE A 63 -0.56 -0.99 -0.77
CA ILE A 63 0.85 -0.68 -0.50
C ILE A 63 1.73 -1.45 -1.50
N GLN A 64 1.47 -2.74 -1.71
CA GLN A 64 2.27 -3.58 -2.59
C GLN A 64 2.35 -3.04 -4.03
N GLU A 65 1.25 -2.53 -4.55
CA GLU A 65 1.17 -1.95 -5.92
C GLU A 65 2.09 -0.75 -6.12
N HIS A 66 2.45 -0.05 -5.03
CA HIS A 66 3.32 1.13 -5.07
C HIS A 66 4.77 0.84 -4.63
N ILE A 67 5.07 -0.41 -4.23
CA ILE A 67 6.44 -0.87 -3.99
C ILE A 67 6.98 -1.42 -5.32
N THR A 68 7.62 -0.55 -6.10
CA THR A 68 8.30 -0.94 -7.34
C THR A 68 9.58 -1.72 -7.06
N ASP A 69 9.99 -2.57 -7.99
CA ASP A 69 11.23 -3.37 -7.82
C ASP A 69 12.48 -2.49 -7.71
N GLY A 70 12.48 -1.31 -8.32
CA GLY A 70 13.55 -0.32 -8.17
C GLY A 70 13.63 0.32 -6.78
N ASN A 71 12.56 0.24 -5.97
CA ASN A 71 12.50 0.77 -4.61
C ASN A 71 12.79 -0.29 -3.53
N LEU A 72 13.25 -1.48 -3.92
CA LEU A 72 13.60 -2.56 -2.99
C LEU A 72 15.09 -2.53 -2.66
N ASN A 73 15.43 -2.89 -1.42
CA ASN A 73 16.82 -3.01 -0.95
C ASN A 73 17.68 -1.77 -1.22
N LEU A 74 17.06 -0.58 -1.13
CA LEU A 74 17.75 0.69 -1.29
C LEU A 74 18.79 0.90 -0.19
N THR A 75 19.90 1.53 -0.56
CA THR A 75 20.81 2.16 0.38
C THR A 75 20.18 3.41 1.00
N VAL A 76 20.76 3.90 2.09
CA VAL A 76 20.28 5.11 2.76
C VAL A 76 20.33 6.32 1.82
N ASP A 77 21.40 6.45 1.03
CA ASP A 77 21.56 7.58 0.11
C ASP A 77 20.54 7.53 -1.03
N GLU A 78 20.30 6.37 -1.63
CA GLU A 78 19.27 6.19 -2.66
C GLU A 78 17.87 6.51 -2.11
N ALA A 79 17.56 6.01 -0.90
CA ALA A 79 16.30 6.30 -0.24
C ALA A 79 16.13 7.81 -0.03
N VAL A 80 17.17 8.53 0.40
CA VAL A 80 17.14 9.99 0.56
C VAL A 80 16.92 10.70 -0.77
N GLN A 81 17.56 10.26 -1.86
CA GLN A 81 17.39 10.88 -3.18
C GLN A 81 15.96 10.69 -3.71
N ILE A 82 15.43 9.47 -3.63
CA ILE A 82 14.05 9.15 -4.04
C ILE A 82 13.06 9.96 -3.20
N SER A 83 13.30 10.07 -1.89
CA SER A 83 12.46 10.87 -0.98
C SER A 83 12.44 12.34 -1.36
N LYS A 84 13.61 12.94 -1.67
CA LYS A 84 13.70 14.33 -2.12
C LYS A 84 12.98 14.57 -3.43
N HIS A 85 13.13 13.64 -4.38
CA HIS A 85 12.44 13.71 -5.67
C HIS A 85 10.91 13.65 -5.47
N PHE A 86 10.44 12.64 -4.73
CA PHE A 86 9.02 12.47 -4.39
C PHE A 86 8.41 13.72 -3.76
N LEU A 87 9.04 14.26 -2.71
CA LEU A 87 8.51 15.42 -2.00
C LEU A 87 8.43 16.67 -2.88
N ARG A 88 9.37 16.89 -3.81
CA ARG A 88 9.32 18.04 -4.73
C ARG A 88 8.21 17.91 -5.77
N HIS A 89 7.99 16.71 -6.29
CA HIS A 89 6.93 16.45 -7.25
C HIS A 89 5.55 16.52 -6.61
N MET A 90 5.39 15.96 -5.41
CA MET A 90 4.09 15.93 -4.73
C MET A 90 3.70 17.26 -4.09
N ALA A 91 4.67 18.15 -3.82
CA ALA A 91 4.40 19.49 -3.26
C ALA A 91 3.91 20.51 -4.30
N GLN A 92 3.77 20.13 -5.57
CA GLN A 92 3.19 21.02 -6.59
C GLN A 92 1.69 21.26 -6.32
N PRO A 93 1.13 22.40 -6.75
CA PRO A 93 -0.30 22.67 -6.58
C PRO A 93 -1.14 21.56 -7.22
N PHE A 94 -1.94 20.86 -6.41
CA PHE A 94 -2.82 19.79 -6.85
C PHE A 94 -4.27 20.28 -6.76
N ARG A 95 -4.89 20.58 -7.91
CA ARG A 95 -6.23 21.16 -7.95
C ARG A 95 -7.28 20.06 -7.98
N GLN A 96 -8.51 20.40 -7.57
CA GLN A 96 -9.62 19.46 -7.60
C GLN A 96 -10.00 19.06 -9.04
N GLU A 97 -9.75 19.94 -10.00
CA GLU A 97 -9.90 19.68 -11.45
C GLU A 97 -9.04 18.49 -11.91
N ASP A 98 -7.84 18.33 -11.33
CA ASP A 98 -6.94 17.22 -11.66
C ASP A 98 -7.44 15.86 -11.12
N GLN A 99 -8.42 15.87 -10.20
CA GLN A 99 -8.99 14.67 -9.59
C GLN A 99 -10.27 14.19 -10.27
N LEU A 100 -10.97 15.08 -10.97
CA LEU A 100 -12.25 14.81 -11.64
C LEU A 100 -12.07 13.77 -12.75
N GLY A 101 -12.84 12.67 -12.68
CA GLY A 101 -12.77 11.55 -13.62
C GLY A 101 -11.72 10.49 -13.31
N LEU A 102 -10.88 10.68 -12.28
CA LEU A 102 -9.91 9.68 -11.80
C LEU A 102 -10.23 9.22 -10.37
N SER A 103 -10.13 10.14 -9.41
CA SER A 103 -10.33 9.87 -7.98
C SER A 103 -11.62 10.47 -7.42
N LEU A 104 -12.19 11.46 -8.11
CA LEU A 104 -13.44 12.11 -7.76
C LEU A 104 -14.39 12.05 -8.96
N LEU A 105 -15.66 11.75 -8.71
CA LEU A 105 -16.68 11.59 -9.76
C LEU A 105 -17.76 12.65 -9.58
N SER A 106 -18.16 13.30 -10.68
CA SER A 106 -19.36 14.15 -10.71
C SER A 106 -20.63 13.32 -10.94
N LEU A 107 -21.80 13.94 -10.76
CA LEU A 107 -23.09 13.28 -10.99
C LEU A 107 -23.22 12.82 -12.44
N ASP A 108 -22.92 13.69 -13.40
CA ASP A 108 -22.98 13.37 -14.83
C ASP A 108 -22.02 12.22 -15.22
N GLN A 109 -20.88 12.13 -14.53
CA GLN A 109 -19.90 11.05 -14.73
C GLN A 109 -20.40 9.70 -14.19
N LEU A 110 -21.23 9.68 -13.15
CA LEU A 110 -21.80 8.44 -12.62
C LEU A 110 -22.85 7.82 -13.54
N GLU A 111 -23.53 8.65 -14.33
CA GLU A 111 -24.54 8.20 -15.30
C GLU A 111 -23.91 7.62 -16.58
N SER A 112 -22.60 7.79 -16.78
CA SER A 112 -21.88 7.30 -17.95
C SER A 112 -21.62 5.78 -17.85
N GLU A 113 -22.09 5.01 -18.84
CA GLU A 113 -21.89 3.55 -18.90
C GLU A 113 -20.40 3.14 -18.86
N GLU A 114 -19.52 3.94 -19.47
CA GLU A 114 -18.07 3.69 -19.46
C GLU A 114 -17.46 3.73 -18.07
N ILE A 115 -17.93 4.65 -17.21
CA ILE A 115 -17.44 4.80 -15.84
C ILE A 115 -17.96 3.66 -14.96
N LEU A 116 -19.21 3.24 -15.17
CA LEU A 116 -19.77 2.07 -14.50
C LEU A 116 -18.99 0.78 -14.84
N GLN A 117 -18.61 0.59 -16.10
CA GLN A 117 -17.75 -0.53 -16.51
C GLN A 117 -16.36 -0.46 -15.85
N LYS A 118 -15.74 0.73 -15.79
CA LYS A 118 -14.45 0.91 -15.09
C LYS A 118 -14.56 0.60 -13.60
N ILE A 119 -15.62 1.03 -12.92
CA ILE A 119 -15.84 0.75 -11.49
C ILE A 119 -15.99 -0.76 -11.26
N GLN A 120 -16.74 -1.46 -12.11
CA GLN A 120 -16.87 -2.92 -12.02
C GLN A 120 -15.50 -3.61 -12.16
N GLN A 121 -14.69 -3.20 -13.14
CA GLN A 121 -13.33 -3.74 -13.33
C GLN A 121 -12.43 -3.52 -12.11
N ILE A 122 -12.47 -2.34 -11.50
CA ILE A 122 -11.70 -2.04 -10.28
C ILE A 122 -12.16 -2.94 -9.12
N SER A 123 -13.47 -3.13 -8.94
CA SER A 123 -14.00 -3.94 -7.84
C SER A 123 -13.61 -5.42 -7.92
N HIS A 124 -13.55 -5.99 -9.13
CA HIS A 124 -13.10 -7.37 -9.35
C HIS A 124 -11.60 -7.56 -9.16
N GLN A 125 -10.83 -6.48 -9.17
CA GLN A 125 -9.41 -6.51 -8.86
C GLN A 125 -9.14 -6.41 -7.36
N VAL A 126 -10.09 -6.11 -6.47
CA VAL A 126 -9.83 -5.95 -5.02
C VAL A 126 -9.91 -7.28 -4.27
#